data_AF-A0A7D4A5B1-F1
#
_entry.id   AF-A0A7D4A5B1-F1
#
_cell.length_a   1.000
_cell.length_b   1.000
_cell.length_c   1.000
_cell.angle_alpha   90.00
_cell.angle_beta   90.00
_cell.angle_gamma   90.00
#
_symmetry.space_group_name_H-M   'P 1'
#
loop_
_entity.id
_entity.type
_entity.pdbx_description
1 polymer ?
#
loop_
_entity_poly.entity_id
_entity_poly.type
_entity_poly.pdbx_seq_one_letter_code
_entity_poly.pdbx_strand_id
1 'polypeptide(L)'
;MTSVPGDREQRPLDRCAPRSGPRVGVSGVEVRGAVPRHCGRSAGSSGYEPDRPAVAGPVFVCENPNIAEVTADRLGAGSRPLICTDGTASAAALELIRGLEAAGCEIHARADSDQAGVVIMDQIRGAAASMVPWRFDLPSYEAALGAGLALSPPRLTNACLVRPVHEERLLADLLADLS
;
A
#
# COMPACT_ATOMS: atom_id res chain seq x y z
N MET A 1 -30.30 71.28 6.35
CA MET A 1 -30.08 70.13 7.26
C MET A 1 -30.81 68.96 6.61
N THR A 2 -30.20 67.90 6.12
CA THR A 2 -29.04 67.16 6.65
C THR A 2 -28.37 66.38 5.50
N SER A 3 -27.06 66.19 5.62
CA SER A 3 -26.18 65.55 4.64
C SER A 3 -25.47 64.34 5.27
N VAL A 4 -25.05 63.42 4.39
CA VAL A 4 -24.06 62.33 4.51
C VAL A 4 -24.47 61.01 5.20
N PRO A 5 -24.22 59.84 4.53
CA PRO A 5 -24.39 58.50 5.08
C PRO A 5 -23.19 58.05 5.91
N GLY A 6 -23.45 57.34 7.01
CA GLY A 6 -22.45 56.78 7.92
C GLY A 6 -22.23 55.28 7.73
N ASP A 7 -20.97 54.88 7.91
CA ASP A 7 -20.30 53.66 7.51
C ASP A 7 -20.76 52.31 8.14
N ARG A 8 -20.47 51.28 7.33
CA ARG A 8 -20.14 49.88 7.60
C ARG A 8 -19.90 49.47 9.07
N GLU A 9 -20.53 48.36 9.46
CA GLU A 9 -19.91 47.39 10.37
C GLU A 9 -19.99 45.98 9.76
N GLN A 10 -18.99 45.67 8.93
CA GLN A 10 -18.72 44.31 8.47
C GLN A 10 -18.07 43.54 9.61
N ARG A 11 -18.82 42.58 10.19
CA ARG A 11 -18.28 41.56 11.09
C ARG A 11 -17.09 40.86 10.40
N PRO A 12 -15.91 40.79 11.03
CA PRO A 12 -14.80 40.03 10.45
C PRO A 12 -15.16 38.55 10.44
N LEU A 13 -15.01 37.92 9.28
CA LEU A 13 -14.95 36.46 9.17
C LEU A 13 -13.68 36.00 9.87
N ASP A 14 -13.83 35.30 10.99
CA ASP A 14 -12.75 34.62 11.67
C ASP A 14 -12.04 33.68 10.68
N ARG A 15 -10.84 34.08 10.24
CA ARG A 15 -9.94 33.20 9.49
C ARG A 15 -9.50 32.11 10.45
N CYS A 16 -9.95 30.89 10.20
CA CYS A 16 -9.42 29.69 10.83
C CYS A 16 -7.92 29.61 10.53
N ALA A 17 -7.08 29.90 11.53
CA ALA A 17 -5.64 29.71 11.42
C ALA A 17 -5.34 28.21 11.27
N PRO A 18 -4.41 27.80 10.39
CA PRO A 18 -4.03 26.39 10.25
C PRO A 18 -3.40 25.92 11.56
N ARG A 19 -4.06 24.97 12.23
CA ARG A 19 -3.52 24.28 13.41
C ARG A 19 -2.34 23.42 12.97
N SER A 20 -1.17 23.68 13.53
CA SER A 20 0.03 22.88 13.36
C SER A 20 -0.18 21.53 14.06
N GLY A 21 -0.54 20.50 13.31
CA GLY A 21 -0.48 19.11 13.78
C GLY A 21 0.97 18.62 13.86
N PRO A 22 1.25 17.54 14.63
CA PRO A 22 2.60 16.99 14.72
C PRO A 22 3.06 16.54 13.33
N ARG A 23 4.28 16.94 12.95
CA ARG A 23 4.94 16.43 11.74
C ARG A 23 5.28 14.97 12.00
N VAL A 24 4.51 14.06 11.41
CA VAL A 24 4.90 12.66 11.30
C VAL A 24 6.04 12.63 10.28
N GLY A 25 7.26 12.39 10.77
CA GLY A 25 8.41 12.20 9.90
C GLY A 25 8.25 10.88 9.17
N VAL A 26 8.14 10.94 7.84
CA VAL A 26 8.38 9.77 6.98
C VAL A 26 9.87 9.47 7.13
N SER A 27 10.19 8.50 7.98
CA SER A 27 11.52 7.89 8.00
C SER A 27 11.69 7.21 6.65
N GLY A 28 12.55 7.78 5.81
CA GLY A 28 12.82 7.23 4.49
C GLY A 28 13.33 5.81 4.64
N VAL A 29 12.56 4.83 4.18
CA VAL A 29 13.08 3.49 3.92
C VAL A 29 14.05 3.65 2.76
N GLU A 30 15.35 3.57 3.07
CA GLU A 30 16.40 3.45 2.06
C GLU A 30 16.22 2.08 1.40
N VAL A 31 15.65 2.06 0.20
CA VAL A 31 15.58 0.85 -0.64
C VAL A 31 17.01 0.52 -1.07
N ARG A 32 17.74 -0.21 -0.22
CA ARG A 32 19.01 -0.85 -0.60
C ARG A 32 18.68 -2.09 -1.41
N GLY A 33 18.33 -1.86 -2.68
CA GLY A 33 18.38 -2.93 -3.67
C GLY A 33 19.78 -3.52 -3.66
N ALA A 34 19.89 -4.84 -3.44
CA ALA A 34 21.13 -5.56 -3.64
C ALA A 34 21.45 -5.51 -5.14
N VAL A 35 22.21 -4.49 -5.55
CA VAL A 35 22.80 -4.45 -6.88
C VAL A 35 23.80 -5.61 -6.96
N PRO A 36 23.66 -6.55 -7.90
CA PRO A 36 24.68 -7.56 -8.14
C PRO A 36 26.01 -6.86 -8.38
N ARG A 37 27.05 -7.28 -7.67
CA ARG A 37 28.37 -6.64 -7.71
C ARG A 37 28.92 -6.71 -9.14
N HIS A 38 28.84 -5.62 -9.90
CA HIS A 38 29.65 -5.45 -11.09
C HIS A 38 31.02 -4.90 -10.68
N CYS A 39 32.03 -5.74 -10.86
CA CYS A 39 33.43 -5.38 -10.81
C CYS A 39 33.79 -4.49 -12.01
N GLY A 40 34.34 -3.30 -11.75
CA GLY A 40 35.21 -2.59 -12.70
C GLY A 40 34.61 -1.37 -13.41
N ARG A 41 35.18 -0.20 -13.12
CA ARG A 41 34.96 1.07 -13.84
C ARG A 41 35.36 0.98 -15.31
N SER A 42 34.65 1.71 -16.17
CA SER A 42 35.25 2.64 -17.14
C SER A 42 34.23 3.70 -17.58
N ALA A 43 34.67 4.96 -17.58
CA ALA A 43 33.90 6.10 -18.06
C ALA A 43 33.75 6.03 -19.59
N GLY A 44 32.51 6.15 -20.07
CA GLY A 44 32.20 6.27 -21.50
C GLY A 44 30.71 6.56 -21.66
N SER A 45 30.39 7.71 -22.23
CA SER A 45 29.03 8.13 -22.56
C SER A 45 28.44 7.20 -23.62
N SER A 46 27.58 6.27 -23.20
CA SER A 46 26.68 5.51 -24.05
C SER A 46 25.38 5.35 -23.27
N GLY A 47 24.25 5.47 -23.95
CA GLY A 47 22.92 5.62 -23.35
C GLY A 47 22.64 4.62 -22.24
N TYR A 48 21.96 5.08 -21.19
CA TYR A 48 21.30 4.20 -20.24
C TYR A 48 20.14 3.52 -20.99
N GLU A 49 20.42 2.41 -21.65
CA GLU A 49 19.39 1.41 -21.90
C GLU A 49 19.31 0.58 -20.61
N PRO A 50 18.20 0.66 -19.85
CA PRO A 50 18.01 -0.26 -18.75
C PRO A 50 17.98 -1.66 -19.33
N ASP A 51 18.95 -2.50 -18.95
CA ASP A 51 18.86 -3.94 -19.15
C ASP A 51 17.46 -4.38 -18.72
N ARG A 52 16.72 -4.99 -19.63
CA ARG A 52 15.40 -5.54 -19.33
C ARG A 52 15.58 -6.49 -18.14
N PRO A 53 14.86 -6.34 -17.03
CA PRO A 53 15.06 -7.21 -15.89
C PRO A 53 14.85 -8.66 -16.31
N ALA A 54 15.62 -9.57 -15.70
CA ALA A 54 15.27 -10.97 -15.60
C ALA A 54 13.79 -11.09 -15.27
N VAL A 55 13.10 -12.07 -15.88
CA VAL A 55 11.64 -12.33 -15.77
C VAL A 55 11.09 -11.73 -14.48
N ALA A 56 10.31 -10.66 -14.64
CA ALA A 56 9.82 -9.88 -13.52
C ALA A 56 9.01 -10.79 -12.59
N GLY A 57 9.61 -11.15 -11.46
CA GLY A 57 8.95 -11.98 -10.44
C GLY A 57 7.80 -11.22 -9.78
N PRO A 58 6.94 -11.92 -9.03
CA PRO A 58 5.83 -11.27 -8.37
C PRO A 58 6.32 -10.28 -7.31
N VAL A 59 5.59 -9.17 -7.21
CA VAL A 59 5.75 -8.14 -6.19
C VAL A 59 4.51 -8.16 -5.31
N PHE A 60 4.72 -8.22 -4.01
CA PHE A 60 3.65 -8.25 -3.03
C PHE A 60 3.35 -6.84 -2.53
N VAL A 61 2.09 -6.57 -2.23
CA VAL A 61 1.61 -5.31 -1.67
C VAL A 61 0.77 -5.63 -0.44
N CYS A 62 1.11 -5.05 0.71
CA CYS A 62 0.31 -5.10 1.93
C CYS A 62 -0.05 -3.69 2.41
N GLU A 63 -1.10 -3.60 3.20
CA GLU A 63 -1.46 -2.35 3.86
C GLU A 63 -0.62 -2.10 5.10
N ASN A 64 -0.49 -3.13 5.93
CA ASN A 64 -0.12 -3.00 7.32
C ASN A 64 1.41 -3.00 7.50
N PRO A 65 1.98 -1.97 8.15
CA PRO A 65 3.43 -1.88 8.37
C PRO A 65 4.00 -3.06 9.16
N ASN A 66 3.23 -3.66 10.07
CA ASN A 66 3.68 -4.82 10.84
C ASN A 66 4.05 -6.01 9.95
N ILE A 67 3.40 -6.19 8.79
CA ILE A 67 3.76 -7.26 7.85
C ILE A 67 5.14 -6.99 7.26
N ALA A 68 5.42 -5.76 6.86
CA ALA A 68 6.72 -5.37 6.31
C ALA A 68 7.84 -5.44 7.36
N GLU A 69 7.57 -4.98 8.59
CA GLU A 69 8.50 -5.05 9.72
C GLU A 69 8.88 -6.51 10.03
N VAL A 70 7.89 -7.39 10.22
CA VAL A 70 8.15 -8.80 10.55
C VAL A 70 8.82 -9.54 9.38
N THR A 71 8.48 -9.18 8.14
CA THR A 71 9.14 -9.74 6.93
C THR A 71 10.61 -9.36 6.91
N ALA A 72 10.94 -8.08 7.12
CA ALA A 72 12.31 -7.60 7.16
C ALA A 72 13.11 -8.29 8.28
N ASP A 73 12.52 -8.41 9.47
CA ASP A 73 13.17 -9.03 10.63
C ASP A 73 13.42 -10.54 10.45
N ARG A 74 12.47 -11.27 9.86
CA ARG A 74 12.53 -12.74 9.78
C ARG A 74 13.17 -13.27 8.50
N LEU A 75 12.93 -12.62 7.37
CA LEU A 75 13.33 -13.11 6.05
C LEU A 75 14.46 -12.28 5.45
N GLY A 76 14.56 -10.99 5.79
CA GLY A 76 15.60 -10.09 5.32
C GLY A 76 15.74 -10.12 3.79
N ALA A 77 16.97 -10.26 3.29
CA ALA A 77 17.24 -10.34 1.85
C ALA A 77 16.71 -11.61 1.16
N GLY A 78 16.23 -12.59 1.93
CA GLY A 78 15.57 -13.79 1.40
C GLY A 78 14.09 -13.57 1.09
N SER A 79 13.50 -12.44 1.50
CA SER A 79 12.09 -12.19 1.23
C SER A 79 11.82 -11.91 -0.25
N ARG A 80 10.62 -12.22 -0.69
CA ARG A 80 10.09 -11.71 -1.95
C ARG A 80 9.92 -10.17 -1.87
N PRO A 81 9.95 -9.45 -3.01
CA PRO A 81 9.75 -8.00 -3.01
C PRO A 81 8.38 -7.63 -2.43
N LEU A 82 8.37 -6.70 -1.48
CA LEU A 82 7.18 -6.26 -0.76
C LEU A 82 7.08 -4.72 -0.73
N ILE A 83 5.91 -4.20 -1.02
CA ILE A 83 5.52 -2.79 -0.88
C ILE A 83 4.50 -2.71 0.26
N CYS A 84 4.73 -1.82 1.22
CA CYS A 84 3.74 -1.50 2.24
C CYS A 84 3.11 -0.14 1.95
N THR A 85 1.78 -0.06 1.94
CA THR A 85 1.08 1.23 1.73
C THR A 85 0.89 2.04 3.00
N ASP A 86 0.98 1.42 4.18
CA ASP A 86 0.73 2.04 5.49
C ASP A 86 -0.65 2.73 5.52
N GLY A 87 -1.69 1.93 5.31
CA GLY A 87 -3.06 2.39 5.11
C GLY A 87 -3.39 2.71 3.66
N THR A 88 -4.05 3.85 3.43
CA THR A 88 -4.48 4.28 2.09
C THR A 88 -3.29 4.48 1.16
N ALA A 89 -3.34 3.88 -0.03
CA ALA A 89 -2.24 3.95 -0.99
C ALA A 89 -1.99 5.40 -1.45
N SER A 90 -0.78 5.90 -1.19
CA SER A 90 -0.35 7.21 -1.66
C SER A 90 -0.25 7.24 -3.20
N ALA A 91 -0.32 8.44 -3.79
CA ALA A 91 -0.12 8.59 -5.24
C ALA A 91 1.23 8.01 -5.71
N ALA A 92 2.29 8.17 -4.90
CA ALA A 92 3.61 7.62 -5.22
C ALA A 92 3.63 6.09 -5.19
N ALA A 93 2.96 5.45 -4.21
CA ALA A 93 2.83 4.00 -4.17
C ALA A 93 2.04 3.48 -5.39
N LEU A 94 0.96 4.16 -5.77
CA LEU A 94 0.17 3.81 -6.93
C LEU A 94 0.95 3.97 -8.26
N GLU A 95 1.77 5.00 -8.40
CA GLU A 95 2.65 5.15 -9.57
C GLU A 95 3.73 4.06 -9.63
N LEU A 96 4.31 3.68 -8.48
CA LEU A 96 5.26 2.58 -8.41
C LEU A 96 4.60 1.27 -8.85
N ILE A 97 3.41 0.96 -8.35
CA ILE A 97 2.64 -0.24 -8.71
C ILE A 97 2.33 -0.25 -10.22
N ARG A 98 1.88 0.89 -10.78
CA ARG A 98 1.68 1.06 -12.24
C ARG A 98 2.94 0.73 -13.03
N GLY A 99 4.07 1.30 -12.62
CA GLY A 99 5.36 1.09 -13.30
C GLY A 99 5.81 -0.37 -13.25
N LEU A 100 5.59 -1.07 -12.14
CA LEU A 100 5.92 -2.48 -11.97
C LEU A 100 5.04 -3.38 -12.85
N GLU A 101 3.72 -3.14 -12.91
CA GLU A 101 2.85 -3.87 -13.84
C GLU A 101 3.26 -3.63 -15.29
N ALA A 102 3.54 -2.37 -15.67
CA ALA A 102 3.99 -2.02 -17.02
C ALA A 102 5.35 -2.67 -17.37
N ALA A 103 6.19 -2.95 -16.37
CA ALA A 103 7.44 -3.69 -16.51
C ALA A 103 7.25 -5.23 -16.56
N GLY A 104 6.02 -5.72 -16.39
CA GLY A 104 5.66 -7.13 -16.44
C GLY A 104 5.70 -7.87 -15.10
N CYS A 105 5.82 -7.16 -13.97
CA CYS A 105 5.71 -7.79 -12.65
C CYS A 105 4.27 -8.22 -12.37
N GLU A 106 4.09 -9.41 -11.79
CA GLU A 106 2.80 -9.84 -11.25
C GLU A 106 2.57 -9.16 -9.89
N ILE A 107 1.48 -8.39 -9.75
CA ILE A 107 1.17 -7.68 -8.51
C ILE A 107 0.22 -8.52 -7.65
N HIS A 108 0.68 -8.92 -6.48
CA HIS A 108 -0.11 -9.64 -5.47
C HIS A 108 -0.48 -8.69 -4.35
N ALA A 109 -1.74 -8.30 -4.26
CA ALA A 109 -2.15 -7.23 -3.35
C ALA A 109 -3.11 -7.71 -2.28
N ARG A 110 -2.97 -7.15 -1.07
CA ARG A 110 -3.89 -7.34 0.03
C ARG A 110 -3.97 -6.10 0.92
N ALA A 111 -5.03 -6.07 1.69
CA ALA A 111 -5.29 -5.13 2.77
C ALA A 111 -6.09 -5.85 3.85
N ASP A 112 -6.41 -5.15 4.94
CA ASP A 112 -7.36 -5.63 5.94
C ASP A 112 -8.68 -6.08 5.28
N SER A 113 -9.27 -7.18 5.75
CA SER A 113 -10.60 -7.62 5.31
C SER A 113 -11.68 -6.83 6.04
N ASP A 114 -11.77 -5.54 5.73
CA ASP A 114 -12.75 -4.59 6.22
C ASP A 114 -13.22 -3.62 5.11
N GLN A 115 -13.97 -2.58 5.45
CA GLN A 115 -14.45 -1.60 4.47
C GLN A 115 -13.33 -0.75 3.88
N ALA A 116 -12.33 -0.36 4.68
CA ALA A 116 -11.22 0.46 4.22
C ALA A 116 -10.29 -0.34 3.30
N GLY A 117 -10.02 -1.60 3.64
CA GLY A 117 -9.21 -2.49 2.83
C GLY A 117 -9.85 -2.80 1.47
N VAL A 118 -11.19 -2.89 1.37
CA VAL A 118 -11.86 -2.98 0.05
C VAL A 118 -11.55 -1.76 -0.82
N VAL A 119 -11.57 -0.56 -0.25
CA VAL A 119 -11.23 0.68 -0.97
C VAL A 119 -9.77 0.69 -1.40
N ILE A 120 -8.85 0.23 -0.55
CA ILE A 120 -7.42 0.12 -0.88
C ILE A 120 -7.21 -0.89 -2.02
N MET A 121 -7.89 -2.03 -1.96
CA MET A 121 -7.83 -3.03 -3.03
C MET A 121 -8.35 -2.48 -4.37
N ASP A 122 -9.39 -1.65 -4.34
CA ASP A 122 -9.89 -0.97 -5.54
C ASP A 122 -8.91 0.09 -6.07
N GLN A 123 -8.24 0.85 -5.19
CA GLN A 123 -7.18 1.79 -5.58
C GLN A 123 -6.01 1.08 -6.27
N ILE A 124 -5.55 -0.03 -5.68
CA ILE A 124 -4.48 -0.85 -6.25
C ILE A 124 -4.92 -1.46 -7.57
N ARG A 125 -6.15 -1.97 -7.69
CA ARG A 125 -6.70 -2.48 -8.95
C ARG A 125 -6.78 -1.40 -10.05
N GLY A 126 -7.08 -0.16 -9.67
CA GLY A 126 -7.04 0.99 -10.58
C GLY A 126 -5.62 1.33 -11.07
N ALA A 127 -4.60 1.00 -10.29
CA ALA A 127 -3.20 1.16 -10.66
C ALA A 127 -2.61 -0.05 -11.41
N ALA A 128 -3.03 -1.27 -11.05
CA ALA A 128 -2.60 -2.51 -11.68
C ALA A 128 -3.83 -3.36 -12.01
N ALA A 129 -4.25 -3.34 -13.27
CA ALA A 129 -5.50 -3.98 -13.71
C ALA A 129 -5.43 -5.52 -13.61
N SER A 130 -4.24 -6.09 -13.77
CA SER A 130 -3.96 -7.52 -13.68
C SER A 130 -3.63 -8.01 -12.27
N MET A 131 -3.69 -7.12 -11.25
CA MET A 131 -3.38 -7.50 -9.88
C MET A 131 -4.22 -8.69 -9.40
N VAL A 132 -3.57 -9.57 -8.66
CA VAL A 132 -4.15 -10.75 -8.04
C VAL A 132 -4.41 -10.47 -6.56
N PRO A 133 -5.63 -10.69 -6.04
CA PRO A 133 -5.89 -10.64 -4.61
C PRO A 133 -5.05 -11.69 -3.89
N TRP A 134 -4.23 -11.26 -2.93
CA TRP A 134 -3.35 -12.12 -2.15
C TRP A 134 -4.02 -12.49 -0.83
N ARG A 135 -4.61 -13.70 -0.78
CA ARG A 135 -5.40 -14.16 0.39
C ARG A 135 -6.49 -13.17 0.80
N PHE A 136 -6.97 -12.38 -0.15
CA PHE A 136 -8.09 -11.45 -0.01
C PHE A 136 -9.29 -12.04 -0.73
N ASP A 137 -9.73 -13.18 -0.19
CA ASP A 137 -10.80 -14.02 -0.71
C ASP A 137 -11.60 -14.64 0.44
N LEU A 138 -12.78 -15.17 0.14
CA LEU A 138 -13.65 -15.78 1.15
C LEU A 138 -12.97 -16.96 1.88
N PRO A 139 -12.32 -17.93 1.20
CA PRO A 139 -11.63 -19.02 1.88
C PRO A 139 -10.59 -18.56 2.90
N SER A 140 -9.77 -17.58 2.53
CA SER A 140 -8.73 -17.01 3.40
C SER A 140 -9.34 -16.26 4.58
N TYR A 141 -10.40 -15.49 4.34
CA TYR A 141 -11.17 -14.81 5.37
C TYR A 141 -11.78 -15.80 6.38
N GLU A 142 -12.43 -16.85 5.90
CA GLU A 142 -13.05 -17.89 6.74
C GLU A 142 -12.00 -18.64 7.57
N ALA A 143 -10.85 -18.98 6.95
CA ALA A 143 -9.74 -19.61 7.67
C ALA A 143 -9.21 -18.71 8.80
N ALA A 144 -9.10 -17.40 8.56
CA ALA A 144 -8.64 -16.43 9.55
C ALA A 144 -9.64 -16.21 10.71
N LEU A 145 -10.93 -16.45 10.49
CA LEU A 145 -11.95 -16.42 11.55
C LEU A 145 -11.88 -17.64 12.50
N GLY A 146 -11.30 -18.74 12.04
CA GLY A 146 -11.21 -20.00 12.77
C GLY A 146 -12.46 -20.90 12.64
N ALA A 147 -12.29 -22.19 12.95
CA ALA A 147 -13.33 -23.20 12.80
C ALA A 147 -14.60 -22.87 13.62
N GLY A 148 -15.77 -23.00 12.99
CA GLY A 148 -17.09 -22.83 13.62
C GLY A 148 -17.73 -21.45 13.45
N LEU A 149 -17.09 -20.53 12.72
CA LEU A 149 -17.58 -19.16 12.48
C LEU A 149 -17.85 -18.89 10.99
N ALA A 150 -18.37 -19.89 10.27
CA ALA A 150 -18.82 -19.75 8.90
C ALA A 150 -20.03 -18.80 8.85
N LEU A 151 -19.73 -17.50 8.78
CA LEU A 151 -20.61 -16.57 8.10
C LEU A 151 -20.50 -17.04 6.65
N SER A 152 -21.59 -17.50 6.02
CA SER A 152 -21.59 -17.76 4.56
C SER A 152 -22.14 -16.54 3.82
N PRO A 153 -21.50 -15.35 3.85
CA PRO A 153 -21.92 -14.27 2.99
C PRO A 153 -21.51 -14.63 1.56
N PRO A 154 -22.31 -14.27 0.55
CA PRO A 154 -22.02 -14.59 -0.84
C PRO A 154 -20.78 -13.86 -1.39
N ARG A 155 -20.26 -12.85 -0.67
CA ARG A 155 -19.15 -11.99 -1.09
C ARG A 155 -18.32 -11.52 0.11
N LEU A 156 -17.01 -11.44 -0.07
CA LEU A 156 -16.07 -10.94 0.94
C LEU A 156 -16.45 -9.54 1.42
N THR A 157 -16.84 -8.64 0.53
CA THR A 157 -17.27 -7.27 0.87
C THR A 157 -18.41 -7.24 1.90
N ASN A 158 -19.34 -8.19 1.85
CA ASN A 158 -20.42 -8.28 2.84
C ASN A 158 -19.91 -8.84 4.17
N ALA A 159 -18.96 -9.78 4.13
CA ALA A 159 -18.31 -10.36 5.30
C ALA A 159 -17.55 -9.30 6.10
N CYS A 160 -16.76 -8.48 5.38
CA CYS A 160 -15.96 -7.38 5.92
C CYS A 160 -16.78 -6.37 6.73
N LEU A 161 -18.05 -6.13 6.37
CA LEU A 161 -18.94 -5.23 7.11
C LEU A 161 -19.41 -5.80 8.45
N VAL A 162 -19.55 -7.12 8.53
CA VAL A 162 -20.06 -7.81 9.72
C VAL A 162 -18.94 -8.06 10.72
N ARG A 163 -17.79 -8.51 10.22
CA ARG A 163 -16.66 -8.88 11.07
C ARG A 163 -15.34 -8.59 10.35
N PRO A 164 -14.64 -7.49 10.71
CA PRO A 164 -13.36 -7.17 10.13
C PRO A 164 -12.29 -8.19 10.56
N VAL A 165 -11.36 -8.49 9.66
CA VAL A 165 -10.19 -9.32 9.93
C VAL A 165 -8.95 -8.56 9.50
N HIS A 166 -8.10 -8.22 10.46
CA HIS A 166 -6.84 -7.53 10.19
C HIS A 166 -5.77 -8.46 9.64
N GLU A 167 -4.83 -7.86 8.91
CA GLU A 167 -3.78 -8.55 8.21
C GLU A 167 -2.91 -9.46 9.09
N GLU A 168 -2.70 -9.11 10.37
CA GLU A 168 -1.89 -9.88 11.33
C GLU A 168 -2.49 -11.24 11.68
N ARG A 169 -3.80 -11.41 11.52
CA ARG A 169 -4.44 -12.72 11.72
C ARG A 169 -3.93 -13.77 10.74
N LEU A 170 -3.44 -13.34 9.58
CA LEU A 170 -2.85 -14.19 8.56
C LEU A 170 -1.31 -14.15 8.58
N LEU A 171 -0.66 -13.49 9.56
CA LEU A 171 0.78 -13.22 9.55
C LEU A 171 1.64 -14.45 9.21
N ALA A 172 1.33 -15.61 9.80
CA ALA A 172 2.08 -16.83 9.56
C ALA A 172 1.99 -17.29 8.10
N ASP A 173 0.79 -17.26 7.53
CA ASP A 173 0.53 -17.64 6.14
C ASP A 173 1.21 -16.68 5.15
N LEU A 174 1.18 -15.38 5.44
CA LEU A 174 1.76 -14.36 4.58
C LEU A 174 3.28 -14.44 4.55
N LEU A 175 3.90 -14.67 5.72
CA LEU A 175 5.34 -14.87 5.80
C LEU A 175 5.78 -16.13 5.04
N ALA A 176 4.95 -17.17 5.00
CA ALA A 176 5.23 -18.36 4.21
C ALA A 176 5.21 -18.04 2.70
N ASP A 177 4.25 -17.24 2.24
CA ASP A 177 4.17 -16.84 0.82
C ASP A 177 5.32 -15.89 0.40
N LEU A 178 5.88 -15.14 1.37
CA LEU A 178 6.98 -14.20 1.18
C LEU A 178 8.39 -14.81 1.32
N SER A 179 8.48 -16.09 1.70
CA SER A 179 9.76 -16.82 1.85
C SER A 179 10.29 -17.46 0.57
#